data_AF-A0A2U1KXR9-F1
#
_entry.id   AF-A0A2U1KXR9-F1
#
_cell.length_a   1.000
_cell.length_b   1.000
_cell.length_c   1.000
_cell.angle_alpha   90.00
_cell.angle_beta   90.00
_cell.angle_gamma   90.00
#
_symmetry.space_group_name_H-M   'P 1'
#
loop_
_entity.id
_entity.type
_entity.pdbx_description
1 polymer ?
#
loop_
_entity_poly.entity_id
_entity_poly.type
_entity_poly.pdbx_seq_one_letter_code
_entity_poly.pdbx_strand_id
1 'polypeptide(L)'
;MGIFNSTQKSDQPTPTSTTTKKQIFILSGQSNMAGRGGVHNKKWDKLVPNDCKPDPSIIHRLNANLIWETAQEPLHSDIDTKKTCGVGPGMSFANAVKDYINGVIDLVPCAVGGTAIKEWAKGEKLYEDMVRRVKCAMGSGGEVKAMLWYQGESDCVKGAAESYKANMERFIFDVREDLGLPSLPIIQVAIASGEAKYIEVVREAQKAIDLPNVVCVDAMGLELKEDNLHLTTSAQVQLGHMLADAYLAHFG
;
A
#
# COMPACT_ATOMS: atom_id res chain seq x y z
N MET A 1 -26.89 -71.72 6.47
CA MET A 1 -26.83 -70.56 7.39
C MET A 1 -25.48 -69.89 7.20
N GLY A 2 -25.42 -68.84 6.37
CA GLY A 2 -24.21 -68.03 6.20
C GLY A 2 -24.33 -66.77 7.06
N ILE A 3 -23.32 -66.47 7.86
CA ILE A 3 -23.25 -65.27 8.68
C ILE A 3 -22.21 -64.35 8.03
N PHE A 4 -22.66 -63.26 7.41
CA PHE A 4 -21.81 -62.18 6.94
C PHE A 4 -21.56 -61.21 8.10
N ASN A 5 -20.30 -61.05 8.52
CA ASN A 5 -19.88 -59.96 9.39
C ASN A 5 -19.59 -58.72 8.54
N SER A 6 -20.43 -57.69 8.71
CA SER A 6 -20.23 -56.34 8.18
C SER A 6 -19.43 -55.53 9.20
N THR A 7 -18.19 -55.18 8.86
CA THR A 7 -17.38 -54.19 9.58
C THR A 7 -17.76 -52.80 9.10
N GLN A 8 -18.47 -52.04 9.94
CA GLN A 8 -18.67 -50.61 9.74
C GLN A 8 -17.33 -49.87 9.90
N LYS A 9 -16.84 -49.27 8.82
CA LYS A 9 -15.82 -48.23 8.88
C LYS A 9 -16.48 -46.95 9.40
N SER A 10 -16.01 -46.45 10.54
CA SER A 10 -16.36 -45.13 11.03
C SER A 10 -15.63 -44.08 10.18
N ASP A 11 -16.36 -43.33 9.37
CA ASP A 11 -15.87 -42.11 8.74
C ASP A 11 -15.76 -41.02 9.81
N GLN A 12 -14.52 -40.76 10.27
CA GLN A 12 -14.24 -39.53 11.01
C GLN A 12 -14.12 -38.37 10.02
N PRO A 13 -14.75 -37.21 10.28
CA PRO A 13 -14.57 -36.04 9.45
C PRO A 13 -13.12 -35.55 9.59
N THR A 14 -12.43 -35.49 8.45
CA THR A 14 -11.10 -34.88 8.32
C THR A 14 -11.17 -33.43 8.82
N PRO A 15 -10.22 -32.95 9.65
CA PRO A 15 -10.23 -31.56 10.08
C PRO A 15 -10.01 -30.67 8.86
N THR A 16 -11.01 -29.85 8.54
CA THR A 16 -10.87 -28.76 7.60
C THR A 16 -9.82 -27.81 8.15
N SER A 17 -8.61 -27.87 7.60
CA SER A 17 -7.62 -26.80 7.75
C SER A 17 -8.28 -25.50 7.30
N THR A 18 -8.69 -24.67 8.25
CA THR A 18 -9.15 -23.31 7.97
C THR A 18 -7.92 -22.51 7.55
N THR A 19 -7.62 -22.51 6.25
CA THR A 19 -6.54 -21.71 5.68
C THR A 19 -6.79 -20.25 6.06
N THR A 20 -5.93 -19.68 6.88
CA THR A 20 -6.01 -18.27 7.27
C THR A 20 -6.03 -17.41 6.00
N LYS A 21 -7.09 -16.62 5.82
CA LYS A 21 -7.22 -15.74 4.65
C LYS A 21 -6.12 -14.68 4.72
N LYS A 22 -5.32 -14.56 3.67
CA LYS A 22 -4.28 -13.52 3.56
C LYS A 22 -4.83 -12.36 2.73
N GLN A 23 -4.81 -11.17 3.29
CA GLN A 23 -5.34 -9.96 2.68
C GLN A 23 -4.18 -9.04 2.33
N ILE A 24 -3.90 -8.95 1.03
CA ILE A 24 -2.73 -8.25 0.50
C ILE A 24 -3.08 -6.79 0.23
N PHE A 25 -2.26 -5.88 0.76
CA PHE A 25 -2.33 -4.46 0.47
C PHE A 25 -1.03 -3.98 -0.16
N ILE A 26 -1.12 -3.35 -1.33
CA ILE A 26 0.02 -2.83 -2.06
C ILE A 26 0.30 -1.41 -1.59
N LEU A 27 1.53 -1.11 -1.18
CA LEU A 27 1.94 0.21 -0.69
C LEU A 27 2.94 0.86 -1.67
N SER A 28 2.43 1.67 -2.59
CA SER A 28 3.23 2.19 -3.72
C SER A 28 3.11 3.70 -3.91
N GLY A 29 4.02 4.26 -4.71
CA GLY A 29 4.17 5.70 -4.93
C GLY A 29 5.57 6.19 -4.60
N GLN A 30 5.69 7.35 -3.95
CA GLN A 30 6.99 7.96 -3.63
C GLN A 30 7.29 8.08 -2.14
N SER A 31 8.11 9.06 -1.74
CA SER A 31 8.68 9.19 -0.40
C SER A 31 7.64 9.33 0.71
N ASN A 32 6.49 9.95 0.49
CA ASN A 32 5.43 10.02 1.50
C ASN A 32 4.68 8.70 1.69
N MET A 33 4.63 7.79 0.69
CA MET A 33 4.22 6.40 0.92
C MET A 33 5.35 5.59 1.58
N ALA A 34 6.58 5.73 1.10
CA ALA A 34 7.74 4.99 1.62
C ALA A 34 8.06 5.34 3.08
N GLY A 35 7.64 6.53 3.52
CA GLY A 35 7.77 6.99 4.89
C GLY A 35 9.02 7.84 5.12
N ARG A 36 8.81 9.00 5.73
CA ARG A 36 9.86 9.97 6.14
C ARG A 36 9.58 10.59 7.50
N GLY A 37 8.52 10.16 8.20
CA GLY A 37 8.21 10.59 9.55
C GLY A 37 9.36 10.25 10.50
N GLY A 38 9.76 11.21 11.34
CA GLY A 38 10.86 11.06 12.30
C GLY A 38 12.26 11.04 11.68
N VAL A 39 12.39 11.26 10.37
CA VAL A 39 13.72 11.32 9.71
C VAL A 39 14.26 12.74 9.76
N HIS A 40 15.34 12.96 10.51
CA HIS A 40 16.07 14.22 10.59
C HIS A 40 17.53 13.99 10.18
N ASN A 41 18.10 14.87 9.35
CA ASN A 41 19.50 14.75 8.88
C ASN A 41 19.87 13.35 8.36
N LYS A 42 18.98 12.74 7.56
CA LYS A 42 19.13 11.38 7.00
C LYS A 42 19.20 10.27 8.06
N LYS A 43 18.74 10.51 9.29
CA LYS A 43 18.63 9.51 10.36
C LYS A 43 17.22 9.47 10.89
N TRP A 44 16.65 8.28 11.00
CA TRP A 44 15.36 8.08 11.65
C TRP A 44 15.52 8.07 13.18
N ASP A 45 14.62 8.75 13.88
CA ASP A 45 14.57 8.84 15.34
C ASP A 45 14.17 7.51 16.03
N LYS A 46 13.63 6.57 15.27
CA LYS A 46 13.12 5.26 15.72
C LYS A 46 11.91 5.35 16.66
N LEU A 47 11.21 6.47 16.66
CA LEU A 47 9.98 6.64 17.43
C LEU A 47 8.82 6.04 16.62
N VAL A 48 8.20 5.00 17.19
CA VAL A 48 7.05 4.30 16.60
C VAL A 48 5.80 4.60 17.42
N PRO A 49 4.80 5.30 16.86
CA PRO A 49 3.52 5.55 17.53
C PRO A 49 2.79 4.25 17.90
N ASN A 50 1.86 4.33 18.86
CA ASN A 50 1.06 3.18 19.28
C ASN A 50 0.22 2.59 18.12
N ASP A 51 -0.31 3.45 17.27
CA ASP A 51 -1.08 3.09 16.07
C ASP A 51 -0.22 2.32 15.04
N CYS A 52 1.09 2.39 15.13
CA CYS A 52 2.03 1.73 14.22
C CYS A 52 2.66 0.46 14.83
N LYS A 53 2.12 -0.04 15.95
CA LYS A 53 2.70 -1.20 16.64
C LYS A 53 2.72 -2.45 15.75
N PRO A 54 3.82 -3.22 15.76
CA PRO A 54 3.87 -4.53 15.14
C PRO A 54 2.87 -5.50 15.77
N ASP A 55 2.31 -6.38 14.96
CA ASP A 55 1.51 -7.52 15.40
C ASP A 55 1.98 -8.77 14.66
N PRO A 56 2.89 -9.58 15.25
CA PRO A 56 3.47 -10.75 14.59
C PRO A 56 2.46 -11.83 14.19
N SER A 57 1.25 -11.79 14.74
CA SER A 57 0.19 -12.75 14.42
C SER A 57 -0.73 -12.30 13.28
N ILE A 58 -0.80 -10.99 13.02
CA ILE A 58 -1.81 -10.42 12.13
C ILE A 58 -1.21 -9.62 10.98
N ILE A 59 -0.07 -8.94 11.16
CA ILE A 59 0.46 -7.99 10.16
C ILE A 59 1.87 -8.40 9.71
N HIS A 60 1.97 -8.76 8.43
CA HIS A 60 3.22 -9.15 7.79
C HIS A 60 3.62 -8.18 6.69
N ARG A 61 4.90 -8.22 6.31
CA ARG A 61 5.50 -7.43 5.24
C ARG A 61 6.27 -8.35 4.31
N LEU A 62 6.14 -8.16 3.00
CA LEU A 62 7.00 -8.82 2.02
C LEU A 62 8.31 -8.03 1.89
N ASN A 63 9.43 -8.60 2.35
CA ASN A 63 10.72 -7.92 2.28
C ASN A 63 11.33 -7.92 0.86
N ALA A 64 12.50 -7.29 0.69
CA ALA A 64 13.18 -7.18 -0.61
C ALA A 64 13.53 -8.54 -1.23
N ASN A 65 13.76 -9.55 -0.39
CA ASN A 65 14.07 -10.92 -0.79
C ASN A 65 12.83 -11.78 -1.06
N LEU A 66 11.63 -11.18 -1.07
CA LEU A 66 10.34 -11.86 -1.26
C LEU A 66 10.01 -12.84 -0.14
N ILE A 67 10.46 -12.56 1.08
CA ILE A 67 10.16 -13.36 2.27
C ILE A 67 9.18 -12.57 3.15
N TRP A 68 8.16 -13.26 3.65
CA TRP A 68 7.23 -12.70 4.62
C TRP A 68 7.89 -12.62 6.00
N GLU A 69 7.80 -11.45 6.63
CA GLU A 69 8.27 -11.19 7.99
C GLU A 69 7.24 -10.35 8.74
N THR A 70 7.37 -10.23 10.07
CA THR A 70 6.53 -9.31 10.84
C THR A 70 6.70 -7.89 10.34
N ALA A 71 5.59 -7.19 10.06
CA ALA A 71 5.65 -5.81 9.62
C ALA A 71 6.09 -4.88 10.76
N GLN A 72 7.10 -4.05 10.50
CA GLN A 72 7.60 -3.03 11.42
C GLN A 72 8.07 -1.81 10.62
N GLU A 73 7.90 -0.61 11.16
CA GLU A 73 8.47 0.59 10.55
C GLU A 73 10.02 0.58 10.62
N PRO A 74 10.73 1.09 9.60
CA PRO A 74 10.22 1.63 8.33
C PRO A 74 9.92 0.52 7.32
N LEU A 75 8.68 0.48 6.79
CA LEU A 75 8.22 -0.57 5.88
C LEU A 75 8.99 -0.67 4.55
N HIS A 76 9.59 0.43 4.09
CA HIS A 76 10.32 0.47 2.81
C HIS A 76 11.85 0.51 2.98
N SER A 77 12.38 0.21 4.15
CA SER A 77 13.82 0.32 4.46
C SER A 77 14.75 -0.47 3.53
N ASP A 78 14.33 -1.64 3.06
CA ASP A 78 15.03 -2.48 2.09
C ASP A 78 14.48 -2.36 0.65
N ILE A 79 13.48 -1.50 0.44
CA ILE A 79 12.85 -1.24 -0.86
C ILE A 79 13.35 0.10 -1.44
N ASP A 80 13.17 1.19 -0.71
CA ASP A 80 13.61 2.54 -1.06
C ASP A 80 15.05 2.81 -0.58
N THR A 81 15.96 1.92 -0.96
CA THR A 81 17.33 1.79 -0.42
C THR A 81 18.24 3.01 -0.62
N LYS A 82 17.89 3.94 -1.51
CA LYS A 82 18.68 5.16 -1.77
C LYS A 82 18.45 6.25 -0.73
N LYS A 83 17.46 6.10 0.16
CA LYS A 83 17.03 7.12 1.12
C LYS A 83 16.76 6.50 2.48
N THR A 84 17.00 7.28 3.53
CA THR A 84 16.61 6.87 4.88
C THR A 84 15.09 6.92 5.00
N CYS A 85 14.48 5.76 5.25
CA CYS A 85 13.06 5.65 5.51
C CYS A 85 12.75 5.90 7.00
N GLY A 86 11.54 6.39 7.25
CA GLY A 86 10.95 6.50 8.58
C GLY A 86 9.49 6.03 8.54
N VAL A 87 8.66 6.56 9.42
CA VAL A 87 7.24 6.19 9.45
C VAL A 87 6.53 6.61 8.17
N GLY A 88 5.79 5.68 7.56
CA GLY A 88 4.81 5.89 6.50
C GLY A 88 3.38 5.58 7.00
N PRO A 89 2.37 5.53 6.11
CA PRO A 89 0.98 5.33 6.53
C PRO A 89 0.60 3.85 6.68
N GLY A 90 1.48 2.92 6.31
CA GLY A 90 1.14 1.51 6.17
C GLY A 90 0.82 0.80 7.48
N MET A 91 1.59 1.04 8.55
CA MET A 91 1.34 0.37 9.84
C MET A 91 0.09 0.90 10.56
N SER A 92 -0.17 2.21 10.50
CA SER A 92 -1.39 2.80 11.05
C SER A 92 -2.62 2.35 10.27
N PHE A 93 -2.55 2.34 8.94
CA PHE A 93 -3.59 1.73 8.09
C PHE A 93 -3.87 0.28 8.50
N ALA A 94 -2.83 -0.55 8.57
CA ALA A 94 -2.98 -1.97 8.87
C ALA A 94 -3.60 -2.20 10.25
N ASN A 95 -3.16 -1.48 11.28
CA ASN A 95 -3.74 -1.60 12.61
C ASN A 95 -5.19 -1.10 12.68
N ALA A 96 -5.56 -0.10 11.87
CA ALA A 96 -6.94 0.39 11.82
C ALA A 96 -7.90 -0.58 11.14
N VAL A 97 -7.45 -1.31 10.11
CA VAL A 97 -8.32 -2.26 9.38
C VAL A 97 -8.35 -3.67 9.97
N LYS A 98 -7.35 -4.07 10.77
CA LYS A 98 -7.19 -5.47 11.21
C LYS A 98 -8.37 -6.05 11.99
N ASP A 99 -9.08 -5.21 12.74
CA ASP A 99 -10.23 -5.64 13.54
C ASP A 99 -11.50 -5.80 12.70
N TYR A 100 -11.50 -5.31 11.46
CA TYR A 100 -12.64 -5.35 10.54
C TYR A 100 -12.53 -6.44 9.48
N ILE A 101 -11.36 -7.06 9.36
CA ILE A 101 -11.10 -8.06 8.35
C ILE A 101 -10.90 -9.45 8.97
N ASN A 102 -11.41 -10.49 8.30
CA ASN A 102 -11.17 -11.87 8.72
C ASN A 102 -9.90 -12.41 8.06
N GLY A 103 -8.80 -12.51 8.81
CA GLY A 103 -7.54 -13.09 8.34
C GLY A 103 -6.31 -12.34 8.81
N VAL A 104 -5.23 -12.44 8.04
CA VAL A 104 -3.98 -11.69 8.24
C VAL A 104 -3.81 -10.62 7.17
N ILE A 105 -3.16 -9.53 7.53
CA ILE A 105 -2.76 -8.44 6.66
C ILE A 105 -1.36 -8.70 6.16
N ASP A 106 -1.20 -8.67 4.84
CA ASP A 106 0.07 -8.85 4.16
C ASP A 106 0.39 -7.57 3.38
N LEU A 107 1.35 -6.79 3.86
CA LEU A 107 1.78 -5.54 3.25
C LEU A 107 2.86 -5.78 2.19
N VAL A 108 2.67 -5.23 1.00
CA VAL A 108 3.64 -5.31 -0.11
C VAL A 108 4.19 -3.91 -0.39
N PRO A 109 5.30 -3.52 0.27
CA PRO A 109 5.93 -2.22 0.03
C PRO A 109 6.62 -2.17 -1.32
N CYS A 110 6.31 -1.15 -2.12
CA CYS A 110 6.87 -0.94 -3.46
C CYS A 110 7.34 0.50 -3.73
N ALA A 111 6.91 1.48 -2.93
CA ALA A 111 7.21 2.89 -3.15
C ALA A 111 8.71 3.23 -3.18
N VAL A 112 9.08 4.22 -4.01
CA VAL A 112 10.48 4.69 -4.18
C VAL A 112 10.52 6.21 -4.23
N GLY A 113 11.35 6.82 -3.38
CA GLY A 113 11.36 8.26 -3.16
C GLY A 113 11.88 9.08 -4.36
N GLY A 114 11.21 10.21 -4.63
CA GLY A 114 11.61 11.18 -5.64
C GLY A 114 11.31 10.78 -7.09
N THR A 115 10.37 9.85 -7.28
CA THR A 115 9.99 9.32 -8.59
C THR A 115 8.75 10.02 -9.12
N ALA A 116 8.79 10.42 -10.39
CA ALA A 116 7.64 10.94 -11.13
C ALA A 116 6.81 9.78 -11.71
N ILE A 117 5.53 10.02 -12.02
CA ILE A 117 4.63 8.95 -12.49
C ILE A 117 5.09 8.31 -13.81
N LYS A 118 5.88 9.02 -14.62
CA LYS A 118 6.48 8.46 -15.83
C LYS A 118 7.44 7.29 -15.55
N GLU A 119 8.09 7.26 -14.38
CA GLU A 119 8.98 6.15 -13.95
C GLU A 119 8.18 4.93 -13.50
N TRP A 120 6.86 5.07 -13.39
CA TRP A 120 5.88 4.04 -13.07
C TRP A 120 5.06 3.60 -14.29
N ALA A 121 5.43 4.03 -15.50
CA ALA A 121 4.79 3.54 -16.72
C ALA A 121 5.09 2.04 -16.93
N LYS A 122 4.18 1.31 -17.58
CA LYS A 122 4.38 -0.10 -17.92
C LYS A 122 5.67 -0.29 -18.73
N GLY A 123 6.47 -1.29 -18.38
CA GLY A 123 7.82 -1.52 -18.92
C GLY A 123 8.94 -0.78 -18.17
N GLU A 124 8.64 0.23 -17.35
CA GLU A 124 9.64 0.88 -16.50
C GLU A 124 9.98 0.01 -15.28
N LYS A 125 11.23 0.13 -14.81
CA LYS A 125 11.76 -0.75 -13.77
C LYS A 125 10.90 -0.77 -12.49
N LEU A 126 10.40 0.38 -12.04
CA LEU A 126 9.63 0.48 -10.79
C LEU A 126 8.27 -0.20 -10.91
N TYR A 127 7.61 -0.02 -12.05
CA TYR A 127 6.36 -0.70 -12.37
C TYR A 127 6.55 -2.22 -12.41
N GLU A 128 7.54 -2.71 -13.15
CA GLU A 128 7.80 -4.14 -13.29
C GLU A 128 8.19 -4.78 -11.94
N ASP A 129 8.98 -4.07 -11.11
CA ASP A 129 9.31 -4.53 -9.77
C ASP A 129 8.08 -4.61 -8.86
N MET A 130 7.17 -3.62 -8.92
CA MET A 130 5.92 -3.65 -8.17
C MET A 130 5.04 -4.82 -8.60
N VAL A 131 4.77 -4.98 -9.91
CA VAL A 131 3.94 -6.08 -10.44
C VAL A 131 4.54 -7.44 -10.06
N ARG A 132 5.86 -7.61 -10.17
CA ARG A 132 6.56 -8.85 -9.77
C ARG A 132 6.38 -9.16 -8.29
N ARG A 133 6.54 -8.16 -7.41
CA ARG A 133 6.37 -8.34 -5.96
C ARG A 133 4.94 -8.73 -5.61
N VAL A 134 3.95 -8.09 -6.23
CA VAL A 134 2.53 -8.40 -6.00
C VAL A 134 2.18 -9.79 -6.51
N LYS A 135 2.64 -10.19 -7.70
CA LYS A 135 2.46 -11.57 -8.23
C LYS A 135 3.08 -12.62 -7.31
N CYS A 136 4.24 -12.35 -6.74
CA CYS A 136 4.86 -13.23 -5.74
C CYS A 136 4.00 -13.35 -4.47
N ALA A 137 3.46 -12.24 -3.98
CA ALA A 137 2.55 -12.24 -2.85
C ALA A 137 1.27 -13.06 -3.13
N MET A 138 0.65 -12.86 -4.30
CA MET A 138 -0.52 -13.63 -4.75
C MET A 138 -0.23 -15.14 -4.84
N GLY A 139 0.95 -15.52 -5.31
CA GLY A 139 1.39 -16.92 -5.37
C GLY A 139 1.45 -17.63 -4.02
N SER A 140 1.44 -16.88 -2.90
CA SER A 140 1.39 -17.41 -1.54
C SER A 140 -0.04 -17.69 -1.04
N GLY A 141 -1.05 -17.60 -1.93
CA GLY A 141 -2.46 -17.87 -1.64
C GLY A 141 -3.23 -16.67 -1.05
N GLY A 142 -2.71 -15.45 -1.16
CA GLY A 142 -3.37 -14.24 -0.70
C GLY A 142 -4.18 -13.52 -1.77
N GLU A 143 -5.19 -12.79 -1.33
CA GLU A 143 -6.07 -11.99 -2.18
C GLU A 143 -5.68 -10.51 -2.07
N VAL A 144 -5.45 -9.85 -3.20
CA VAL A 144 -5.17 -8.41 -3.22
C VAL A 144 -6.45 -7.63 -2.95
N LYS A 145 -6.46 -6.88 -1.86
CA LYS A 145 -7.63 -6.12 -1.40
C LYS A 145 -7.64 -4.68 -1.88
N ALA A 146 -6.49 -4.02 -1.89
CA ALA A 146 -6.36 -2.67 -2.44
C ALA A 146 -4.90 -2.34 -2.77
N MET A 147 -4.73 -1.36 -3.67
CA MET A 147 -3.49 -0.59 -3.76
C MET A 147 -3.69 0.77 -3.10
N LEU A 148 -2.80 1.08 -2.14
CA LEU A 148 -2.65 2.41 -1.58
C LEU A 148 -1.55 3.12 -2.37
N TRP A 149 -1.91 4.26 -2.98
CA TRP A 149 -1.04 5.02 -3.88
C TRP A 149 -0.86 6.45 -3.38
N TYR A 150 0.36 6.82 -3.01
CA TYR A 150 0.68 8.21 -2.68
C TYR A 150 1.92 8.68 -3.44
N GLN A 151 1.66 9.44 -4.49
CA GLN A 151 2.65 10.01 -5.41
C GLN A 151 2.12 11.27 -6.06
N GLY A 152 3.00 12.17 -6.50
CA GLY A 152 2.66 13.30 -7.36
C GLY A 152 3.55 14.52 -7.15
N GLU A 153 4.30 14.57 -6.04
CA GLU A 153 5.11 15.74 -5.70
C GLU A 153 6.23 15.96 -6.73
N SER A 154 6.78 14.88 -7.31
CA SER A 154 7.78 14.95 -8.38
C SER A 154 7.21 15.35 -9.75
N ASP A 155 5.88 15.28 -9.93
CA ASP A 155 5.19 15.71 -11.15
C ASP A 155 4.68 17.16 -11.06
N CYS A 156 4.94 17.86 -9.95
CA CYS A 156 4.66 19.29 -9.78
C CYS A 156 5.63 20.15 -10.61
N VAL A 157 5.77 19.89 -11.91
CA VAL A 157 6.61 20.64 -12.83
C VAL A 157 5.88 20.80 -14.16
N LYS A 158 6.23 21.86 -14.90
CA LYS A 158 5.63 22.14 -16.21
C LYS A 158 5.70 20.93 -17.14
N GLY A 159 4.60 20.61 -17.80
CA GLY A 159 4.45 19.48 -18.71
C GLY A 159 4.02 18.20 -18.00
N ALA A 160 4.67 17.85 -16.89
CA ALA A 160 4.33 16.65 -16.12
C ALA A 160 2.99 16.81 -15.40
N ALA A 161 2.78 17.97 -14.76
CA ALA A 161 1.57 18.26 -13.99
C ALA A 161 0.30 18.16 -14.86
N GLU A 162 0.34 18.75 -16.06
CA GLU A 162 -0.78 18.76 -17.01
C GLU A 162 -1.07 17.36 -17.59
N SER A 163 -0.08 16.46 -17.58
CA SER A 163 -0.23 15.09 -18.08
C SER A 163 -0.58 14.08 -16.97
N TYR A 164 -0.62 14.52 -15.71
CA TYR A 164 -0.72 13.64 -14.55
C TYR A 164 -1.97 12.75 -14.59
N LYS A 165 -3.14 13.33 -14.88
CA LYS A 165 -4.42 12.59 -14.93
C LYS A 165 -4.34 11.41 -15.90
N ALA A 166 -3.94 11.67 -17.14
CA ALA A 166 -3.85 10.65 -18.18
C ALA A 166 -2.84 9.55 -17.82
N ASN A 167 -1.70 9.93 -17.24
CA ASN A 167 -0.69 8.98 -16.78
C ASN A 167 -1.20 8.13 -15.61
N MET A 168 -1.94 8.71 -14.67
CA MET A 168 -2.53 7.99 -13.54
C MET A 168 -3.62 7.01 -13.98
N GLU A 169 -4.52 7.43 -14.88
CA GLU A 169 -5.54 6.54 -15.46
C GLU A 169 -4.88 5.38 -16.21
N ARG A 170 -3.83 5.66 -16.98
CA ARG A 170 -3.06 4.63 -17.69
C ARG A 170 -2.38 3.66 -16.72
N PHE A 171 -1.72 4.18 -15.70
CA PHE A 171 -1.08 3.38 -14.65
C PHE A 171 -2.08 2.44 -13.97
N ILE A 172 -3.26 2.93 -13.56
CA ILE A 172 -4.31 2.11 -12.95
C ILE A 172 -4.77 1.01 -13.91
N PHE A 173 -5.01 1.34 -15.17
CA PHE A 173 -5.39 0.36 -16.19
C PHE A 173 -4.33 -0.74 -16.33
N ASP A 174 -3.07 -0.35 -16.49
CA ASP A 174 -1.95 -1.28 -16.67
C ASP A 174 -1.79 -2.21 -15.45
N VAL A 175 -1.86 -1.67 -14.23
CA VAL A 175 -1.80 -2.48 -12.99
C VAL A 175 -2.94 -3.50 -12.93
N ARG A 176 -4.17 -3.08 -13.23
CA ARG A 176 -5.34 -3.98 -13.23
C ARG A 176 -5.19 -5.09 -14.27
N GLU A 177 -4.73 -4.74 -15.47
CA GLU A 177 -4.48 -5.70 -16.56
C GLU A 177 -3.40 -6.71 -16.16
N ASP A 178 -2.22 -6.26 -15.73
CA ASP A 178 -1.08 -7.13 -15.50
C ASP A 178 -1.23 -8.00 -14.25
N LEU A 179 -2.03 -7.58 -13.28
CA LEU A 179 -2.40 -8.41 -12.12
C LEU A 179 -3.61 -9.30 -12.40
N GLY A 180 -4.34 -9.10 -13.50
CA GLY A 180 -5.58 -9.83 -13.81
C GLY A 180 -6.73 -9.49 -12.84
N LEU A 181 -6.74 -8.26 -12.32
CA LEU A 181 -7.70 -7.78 -11.32
C LEU A 181 -8.45 -6.55 -11.85
N PRO A 182 -9.43 -6.72 -12.76
CA PRO A 182 -10.10 -5.60 -13.44
C PRO A 182 -10.86 -4.66 -12.49
N SER A 183 -11.23 -5.14 -11.31
CA SER A 183 -11.94 -4.38 -10.28
C SER A 183 -11.07 -4.01 -9.07
N LEU A 184 -9.74 -4.16 -9.14
CA LEU A 184 -8.82 -3.87 -8.03
C LEU A 184 -9.11 -2.47 -7.43
N PRO A 185 -9.46 -2.39 -6.13
CA PRO A 185 -9.61 -1.11 -5.44
C PRO A 185 -8.29 -0.33 -5.40
N ILE A 186 -8.36 0.95 -5.78
CA ILE A 186 -7.24 1.89 -5.69
C ILE A 186 -7.66 3.03 -4.77
N ILE A 187 -6.86 3.25 -3.72
CA ILE A 187 -7.01 4.41 -2.84
C ILE A 187 -5.79 5.30 -3.09
N GLN A 188 -6.00 6.37 -3.84
CA GLN A 188 -4.94 7.35 -4.11
C GLN A 188 -5.01 8.51 -3.11
N VAL A 189 -3.91 9.24 -2.98
CA VAL A 189 -3.79 10.40 -2.09
C VAL A 189 -3.56 11.67 -2.90
N ALA A 190 -4.45 12.65 -2.78
CA ALA A 190 -4.20 14.00 -3.28
C ALA A 190 -3.09 14.64 -2.43
N ILE A 191 -2.00 15.03 -3.10
CA ILE A 191 -0.74 15.39 -2.41
C ILE A 191 -0.87 16.59 -1.47
N ALA A 192 -0.21 16.53 -0.30
CA ALA A 192 -0.19 17.61 0.68
C ALA A 192 0.81 18.74 0.35
N SER A 193 1.80 18.45 -0.49
CA SER A 193 2.97 19.30 -0.73
C SER A 193 3.52 19.06 -2.12
N GLY A 194 4.32 20.00 -2.62
CA GLY A 194 4.88 19.98 -3.97
C GLY A 194 5.31 21.38 -4.39
N GLU A 195 5.87 21.51 -5.58
CA GLU A 195 6.22 22.83 -6.13
C GLU A 195 4.96 23.71 -6.24
N ALA A 196 4.96 24.86 -5.58
CA ALA A 196 3.77 25.70 -5.39
C ALA A 196 3.07 26.11 -6.69
N LYS A 197 3.82 26.23 -7.78
CA LYS A 197 3.27 26.62 -9.09
C LYS A 197 2.39 25.54 -9.73
N TYR A 198 2.61 24.27 -9.41
CA TYR A 198 2.01 23.14 -10.12
C TYR A 198 1.28 22.15 -9.19
N ILE A 199 1.41 22.29 -7.87
CA ILE A 199 0.76 21.41 -6.90
C ILE A 199 -0.76 21.33 -7.12
N GLU A 200 -1.44 22.46 -7.32
CA GLU A 200 -2.89 22.44 -7.54
C GLU A 200 -3.27 21.77 -8.86
N VAL A 201 -2.44 21.86 -9.90
CA VAL A 201 -2.69 21.16 -11.17
C VAL A 201 -2.67 19.63 -10.96
N VAL A 202 -1.68 19.12 -10.22
CA VAL A 202 -1.58 17.69 -9.89
C VAL A 202 -2.74 17.26 -8.96
N ARG A 203 -3.07 18.07 -7.96
CA ARG A 203 -4.16 17.77 -7.01
C ARG A 203 -5.53 17.73 -7.70
N GLU A 204 -5.83 18.70 -8.55
CA GLU A 204 -7.07 18.70 -9.34
C GLU A 204 -7.12 17.49 -10.28
N ALA A 205 -5.98 17.10 -10.88
CA ALA A 205 -5.90 15.88 -11.67
C ALA A 205 -6.19 14.61 -10.84
N GLN A 206 -5.65 14.51 -9.62
CA GLN A 206 -5.89 13.38 -8.70
C GLN A 206 -7.36 13.28 -8.28
N LYS A 207 -7.99 14.42 -7.96
CA LYS A 207 -9.40 14.51 -7.57
C LYS A 207 -10.37 14.26 -8.75
N ALA A 208 -9.94 14.56 -9.97
CA ALA A 208 -10.74 14.40 -11.18
C ALA A 208 -10.70 12.98 -11.79
N ILE A 209 -9.96 12.03 -11.20
CA ILE A 209 -9.98 10.63 -11.65
C ILE A 209 -11.36 10.05 -11.40
N ASP A 210 -12.07 9.73 -12.48
CA ASP A 210 -13.41 9.14 -12.47
C ASP A 210 -13.35 7.74 -13.08
N LEU A 211 -12.81 6.81 -12.30
CA LEU A 211 -12.69 5.40 -12.66
C LEU A 211 -13.38 4.53 -11.60
N PRO A 212 -14.02 3.41 -11.99
CA PRO A 212 -14.66 2.51 -11.03
C PRO A 212 -13.63 1.96 -10.04
N ASN A 213 -14.04 1.82 -8.78
CA ASN A 213 -13.21 1.34 -7.66
C ASN A 213 -11.92 2.15 -7.45
N VAL A 214 -11.95 3.45 -7.73
CA VAL A 214 -10.88 4.39 -7.39
C VAL A 214 -11.45 5.46 -6.48
N VAL A 215 -10.82 5.67 -5.32
CA VAL A 215 -11.17 6.75 -4.40
C VAL A 215 -9.93 7.58 -4.08
N CYS A 216 -10.15 8.86 -3.75
CA CYS A 216 -9.09 9.82 -3.48
C CYS A 216 -9.23 10.38 -2.06
N VAL A 217 -8.21 10.18 -1.24
CA VAL A 217 -8.07 10.78 0.10
C VAL A 217 -7.27 12.07 -0.03
N ASP A 218 -7.68 13.16 0.62
CA ASP A 218 -6.98 14.45 0.53
C ASP A 218 -6.02 14.65 1.70
N ALA A 219 -4.71 14.66 1.45
CA ALA A 219 -3.70 14.90 2.47
C ALA A 219 -3.41 16.38 2.75
N MET A 220 -4.07 17.32 2.04
CA MET A 220 -3.87 18.75 2.25
C MET A 220 -4.17 19.16 3.70
N GLY A 221 -3.28 19.96 4.27
CA GLY A 221 -3.38 20.43 5.65
C GLY A 221 -2.79 19.47 6.69
N LEU A 222 -2.41 18.25 6.30
CA LEU A 222 -1.60 17.39 7.16
C LEU A 222 -0.23 18.04 7.43
N GLU A 223 0.26 17.84 8.65
CA GLU A 223 1.50 18.47 9.13
C GLU A 223 2.71 18.01 8.31
N LEU A 224 3.44 18.99 7.77
CA LEU A 224 4.70 18.78 7.08
C LEU A 224 5.88 18.92 8.04
N LYS A 225 6.96 18.21 7.75
CA LYS A 225 8.25 18.39 8.39
C LYS A 225 8.86 19.74 8.00
N GLU A 226 9.97 20.08 8.64
CA GLU A 226 10.76 21.30 8.38
C GLU A 226 11.21 21.46 6.92
N ASP A 227 11.22 20.39 6.13
CA ASP A 227 11.54 20.43 4.69
C ASP A 227 10.37 20.91 3.80
N ASN A 228 9.18 21.13 4.39
CA ASN A 228 7.94 21.51 3.70
C ASN A 228 7.54 20.57 2.56
N LEU A 229 7.98 19.31 2.60
CA LEU A 229 7.77 18.33 1.54
C LEU A 229 7.27 16.98 2.06
N HIS A 230 7.71 16.56 3.23
CA HIS A 230 7.37 15.25 3.77
C HIS A 230 6.45 15.37 4.98
N LEU A 231 5.48 14.48 5.09
CA LEU A 231 4.61 14.40 6.26
C LEU A 231 5.41 14.05 7.52
N THR A 232 5.00 14.62 8.66
CA THR A 232 5.50 14.23 9.99
C THR A 232 5.03 12.83 10.38
N THR A 233 5.59 12.24 11.44
CA THR A 233 5.11 10.95 11.98
C THR A 233 3.64 11.00 12.38
N SER A 234 3.20 12.08 13.05
CA SER A 234 1.80 12.31 13.42
C SER A 234 0.89 12.39 12.19
N ALA A 235 1.30 13.13 11.16
CA ALA A 235 0.56 13.23 9.90
C ALA A 235 0.46 11.88 9.17
N GLN A 236 1.50 11.05 9.21
CA GLN A 236 1.47 9.70 8.62
C GLN A 236 0.49 8.76 9.35
N VAL A 237 0.39 8.88 10.68
CA VAL A 237 -0.64 8.17 11.45
C VAL A 237 -2.04 8.61 11.03
N GLN A 238 -2.28 9.93 10.95
CA GLN A 238 -3.56 10.48 10.49
C GLN A 238 -3.91 10.01 9.07
N LEU A 239 -2.95 10.05 8.14
CA LEU A 239 -3.16 9.57 6.77
C LEU A 239 -3.49 8.07 6.74
N GLY A 240 -2.82 7.25 7.54
CA GLY A 240 -3.12 5.81 7.62
C GLY A 240 -4.55 5.54 8.07
N HIS A 241 -5.07 6.30 9.05
CA HIS A 241 -6.48 6.24 9.45
C HIS A 241 -7.42 6.71 8.33
N MET A 242 -7.10 7.81 7.65
CA MET A 242 -7.91 8.28 6.51
C MET A 242 -7.97 7.26 5.36
N LEU A 243 -6.87 6.56 5.09
CA LEU A 243 -6.82 5.47 4.11
C LEU A 243 -7.64 4.26 4.57
N ALA A 244 -7.61 3.94 5.87
CA ALA A 244 -8.39 2.84 6.45
C ALA A 244 -9.89 3.15 6.39
N ASP A 245 -10.30 4.35 6.78
CA ASP A 245 -11.69 4.81 6.69
C ASP A 245 -12.19 4.74 5.24
N ALA A 246 -11.40 5.21 4.27
CA ALA A 246 -11.75 5.12 2.85
C ALA A 246 -11.85 3.65 2.38
N TYR A 247 -10.95 2.78 2.82
CA TYR A 247 -11.02 1.36 2.49
C TYR A 247 -12.31 0.73 3.04
N LEU A 248 -12.59 0.92 4.32
CA LEU A 248 -13.74 0.33 5.01
C LEU A 248 -15.07 0.87 4.48
N ALA A 249 -15.16 2.16 4.16
CA ALA A 249 -16.38 2.78 3.67
C ALA A 249 -16.78 2.34 2.25
N HIS A 250 -15.80 1.99 1.41
CA HIS A 250 -16.04 1.72 -0.01
C HIS A 250 -15.83 0.27 -0.41
N PHE A 251 -14.99 -0.49 0.31
CA PHE A 251 -14.54 -1.83 -0.08
C PHE A 251 -14.47 -2.84 1.07
N GLY A 252 -14.74 -2.41 2.30
CA GLY A 252 -14.72 -3.24 3.52
C GLY A 252 -15.95 -4.12 3.70
#